data_AF-A0A383DNX3-F1
#
_entry.id   AF-A0A383DNX3-F1
#
_cell.length_a   1.000
_cell.length_b   1.000
_cell.length_c   1.000
_cell.angle_alpha   90.00
_cell.angle_beta   90.00
_cell.angle_gamma   90.00
#
_symmetry.space_group_name_H-M   'P 1'
#
loop_
_entity.id
_entity.type
_entity.pdbx_description
1 polymer ?
#
loop_
_entity_poly.entity_id
_entity_poly.type
_entity_poly.pdbx_seq_one_letter_code
_entity_poly.pdbx_strand_id
1 'polypeptide(L)'
;MPPTALRIRKRSCLISIFFIFLSFLKAQSQSAILHIDILSEPTGVEVTIIFDQSIDRDDISGWIDRQNWFTLSLFNVSLPSSDIVKKEYSYPLLSVDAAETDGSMQIIFHTARNLDSYQLIRHAKGKNLLVVLNYGKDKADETLEKGELVQSFIVEELPDTFDVMKDRWRHPSSWKEARERSSIRILCDTKDLPIYVDNKLVGKSPL
;
A
#
# COMPACT_ATOMS: atom_id res chain seq x y z
N MET A 1 38.69 -61.78 23.15
CA MET A 1 37.64 -61.56 22.13
C MET A 1 37.04 -60.17 22.36
N PRO A 2 36.82 -59.35 21.32
CA PRO A 2 36.85 -57.88 21.43
C PRO A 2 35.47 -57.24 21.66
N PRO A 3 35.39 -56.03 22.25
CA PRO A 3 34.17 -55.23 22.33
C PRO A 3 34.14 -54.20 21.18
N THR A 4 33.87 -54.64 19.94
CA THR A 4 33.89 -53.78 18.75
C THR A 4 32.54 -53.58 18.08
N ALA A 5 31.44 -54.01 18.69
CA ALA A 5 30.11 -53.96 18.06
C ALA A 5 29.27 -52.70 18.39
N LEU A 6 29.61 -51.93 19.45
CA LEU A 6 28.70 -50.90 19.97
C LEU A 6 28.88 -49.48 19.41
N ARG A 7 29.94 -49.23 18.63
CA ARG A 7 30.27 -47.87 18.12
C ARG A 7 29.72 -47.57 16.72
N ILE A 8 29.26 -48.58 15.98
CA ILE A 8 28.79 -48.45 14.59
C ILE A 8 27.32 -48.01 14.53
N ARG A 9 26.49 -48.45 15.48
CA ARG A 9 25.04 -48.16 15.50
C ARG A 9 24.70 -46.69 15.85
N LYS A 10 25.56 -45.99 16.60
CA LYS A 10 25.37 -44.56 16.92
C LYS A 10 25.71 -43.62 15.75
N ARG A 11 26.63 -44.02 14.85
CA ARG A 11 27.03 -43.19 13.70
C ARG A 11 26.00 -43.20 12.57
N SER A 12 25.31 -44.32 12.32
CA SER A 12 24.26 -44.36 11.29
C SER A 12 23.01 -43.57 11.68
N CYS A 13 22.68 -43.51 12.98
CA CYS A 13 21.54 -42.73 13.48
C CYS A 13 21.76 -41.21 13.31
N LEU A 14 22.97 -40.70 13.56
CA LEU A 14 23.32 -39.29 13.34
C LEU A 14 23.27 -38.88 11.86
N ILE A 15 23.70 -39.76 10.96
CA ILE A 15 23.63 -39.52 9.50
C ILE A 15 22.17 -39.51 9.02
N SER A 16 21.34 -40.38 9.57
CA SER A 16 19.91 -40.42 9.25
C SER A 16 19.15 -39.19 9.76
N ILE A 17 19.53 -38.64 10.92
CA ILE A 17 18.97 -37.39 11.46
C ILE A 17 19.37 -36.17 10.61
N PHE A 18 20.60 -36.16 10.08
CA PHE A 18 21.07 -35.10 9.17
C PHE A 18 20.31 -35.07 7.84
N PHE A 19 19.97 -36.24 7.27
CA PHE A 19 19.15 -36.32 6.04
C PHE A 19 17.68 -35.91 6.26
N ILE A 20 17.11 -36.18 7.43
CA ILE A 20 15.76 -35.75 7.78
C ILE A 20 15.71 -34.21 7.94
N PHE A 21 16.79 -33.58 8.42
CA PHE A 21 16.86 -32.13 8.56
C PHE A 21 16.94 -31.40 7.21
N LEU A 22 17.58 -32.01 6.19
CA LEU A 22 17.67 -31.43 4.84
C LEU A 22 16.33 -31.43 4.08
N SER A 23 15.38 -32.28 4.47
CA SER A 23 14.08 -32.42 3.78
C SER A 23 13.08 -31.31 4.14
N PHE A 24 13.41 -30.43 5.08
CA PHE A 24 12.57 -29.29 5.47
C PHE A 24 12.92 -27.98 4.73
N LEU A 25 13.81 -28.02 3.75
CA LEU A 25 13.99 -26.92 2.81
C LEU A 25 12.74 -26.84 1.92
N LYS A 26 11.69 -26.18 2.43
CA LYS A 26 10.56 -25.78 1.60
C LYS A 26 11.11 -24.86 0.51
N ALA A 27 10.98 -25.28 -0.75
CA ALA A 27 11.12 -24.37 -1.88
C ALA A 27 10.22 -23.16 -1.60
N GLN A 28 10.78 -21.95 -1.61
CA GLN A 28 9.97 -20.73 -1.53
C GLN A 28 9.02 -20.74 -2.73
N SER A 29 7.72 -20.63 -2.46
CA SER A 29 6.69 -20.61 -3.49
C SER A 29 6.76 -19.25 -4.17
N GLN A 30 7.11 -19.23 -5.47
CA GLN A 30 7.09 -18.01 -6.29
C GLN A 30 5.67 -17.84 -6.85
N SER A 31 5.11 -16.63 -6.78
CA SER A 31 3.82 -16.32 -7.40
C SER A 31 4.04 -15.77 -8.82
N ALA A 32 3.17 -16.13 -9.76
CA ALA A 32 3.22 -15.62 -11.12
C ALA A 32 2.19 -14.51 -11.33
N ILE A 33 2.59 -13.45 -12.04
CA ILE A 33 1.65 -12.43 -12.51
C ILE A 33 0.85 -12.99 -13.69
N LEU A 34 -0.47 -13.00 -13.58
CA LEU A 34 -1.40 -13.43 -14.63
C LEU A 34 -1.84 -12.27 -15.52
N HIS A 35 -2.09 -11.11 -14.92
CA HIS A 35 -2.59 -9.95 -15.64
C HIS A 35 -2.14 -8.65 -15.01
N ILE A 36 -1.88 -7.64 -15.85
CA ILE A 36 -1.64 -6.26 -15.43
C ILE A 36 -2.52 -5.37 -16.29
N ASP A 37 -3.33 -4.57 -15.61
CA ASP A 37 -4.08 -3.49 -16.23
C ASP A 37 -3.63 -2.14 -15.70
N ILE A 38 -3.42 -1.19 -16.61
CA ILE A 38 -2.85 0.13 -16.31
C ILE A 38 -3.80 1.15 -16.92
N LEU A 39 -4.45 1.92 -16.06
CA LEU A 39 -5.31 3.04 -16.41
C LEU A 39 -4.57 4.34 -16.08
N SER A 40 -4.26 5.11 -17.13
CA SER A 40 -3.62 6.41 -16.99
C SER A 40 -4.66 7.51 -17.15
N GLU A 41 -4.85 8.31 -16.11
CA GLU A 41 -5.77 9.44 -16.06
C GLU A 41 -5.00 10.76 -15.87
N PRO A 42 -5.61 11.93 -16.09
CA PRO A 42 -4.97 13.23 -15.82
C PRO A 42 -4.65 13.47 -14.33
N THR A 43 -5.35 12.79 -13.43
CA THR A 43 -5.25 12.90 -11.97
C THR A 43 -4.22 11.95 -11.38
N GLY A 44 -3.96 10.82 -12.04
CA GLY A 44 -3.08 9.77 -11.54
C GLY A 44 -3.00 8.56 -12.46
N VAL A 45 -2.37 7.50 -11.96
CA VAL A 45 -2.30 6.20 -12.63
C VAL A 45 -2.81 5.15 -11.67
N GLU A 46 -3.72 4.31 -12.15
CA GLU A 46 -4.22 3.15 -11.43
C GLU A 46 -3.72 1.88 -12.11
N VAL A 47 -3.13 0.98 -11.33
CA VAL A 47 -2.58 -0.28 -11.84
C VAL A 47 -3.17 -1.43 -11.04
N THR A 48 -3.83 -2.35 -11.74
CA THR A 48 -4.35 -3.57 -11.17
C THR A 48 -3.51 -4.75 -11.61
N ILE A 49 -2.88 -5.43 -10.65
CA ILE A 49 -2.05 -6.62 -10.88
C ILE A 49 -2.77 -7.82 -10.29
N ILE A 50 -2.97 -8.87 -11.10
CA ILE A 50 -3.59 -10.13 -10.69
C ILE A 50 -2.54 -11.23 -10.70
N PHE A 51 -2.42 -11.93 -9.59
CA PHE A 51 -1.49 -13.03 -9.37
C PHE A 51 -2.19 -14.39 -9.40
N ASP A 52 -1.42 -15.46 -9.56
CA ASP A 52 -1.90 -16.84 -9.45
C ASP A 52 -2.17 -17.26 -7.99
N GLN A 53 -1.45 -16.67 -7.05
CA GLN A 53 -1.51 -16.92 -5.60
C GLN A 53 -1.54 -15.60 -4.82
N SER A 54 -1.93 -15.65 -3.55
CA SER A 54 -1.87 -14.46 -2.71
C SER A 54 -0.43 -14.12 -2.36
N ILE A 55 -0.03 -12.87 -2.54
CA ILE A 55 1.27 -12.34 -2.16
C ILE A 55 1.22 -11.77 -0.73
N ASP A 56 2.32 -11.88 0.01
CA ASP A 56 2.43 -11.30 1.34
C ASP A 56 2.74 -9.80 1.27
N ARG A 57 2.37 -9.07 2.34
CA ARG A 57 2.64 -7.62 2.41
C ARG A 57 4.13 -7.33 2.34
N ASP A 58 4.93 -8.16 2.98
CA ASP A 58 6.37 -7.95 3.10
C ASP A 58 7.11 -8.24 1.78
N ASP A 59 6.44 -8.90 0.83
CA ASP A 59 6.93 -9.14 -0.53
C ASP A 59 6.55 -8.02 -1.51
N ILE A 60 5.92 -6.94 -1.04
CA ILE A 60 5.55 -5.78 -1.87
C ILE A 60 6.22 -4.54 -1.30
N SER A 61 6.92 -3.80 -2.16
CA SER A 61 7.44 -2.48 -1.82
C SER A 61 7.31 -1.54 -3.00
N GLY A 62 7.22 -0.25 -2.72
CA GLY A 62 7.27 0.76 -3.76
C GLY A 62 7.77 2.07 -3.19
N TRP A 63 8.39 2.89 -4.05
CA TRP A 63 8.88 4.20 -3.70
C TRP A 63 8.89 5.13 -4.91
N ILE A 64 8.77 6.42 -4.64
CA ILE A 64 8.96 7.47 -5.64
C ILE A 64 10.45 7.84 -5.67
N ASP A 65 11.04 7.86 -6.86
CA ASP A 65 12.38 8.36 -7.12
C ASP A 65 12.31 9.62 -8.00
N ARG A 66 13.18 10.59 -7.72
CA ARG A 66 13.31 11.86 -8.46
C ARG A 66 11.98 12.59 -8.76
N GLN A 67 10.96 12.35 -7.93
CA GLN A 67 9.60 12.89 -8.03
C GLN A 67 8.77 12.40 -9.23
N ASN A 68 9.33 11.90 -10.31
CA ASN A 68 8.57 11.50 -11.51
C ASN A 68 8.79 10.05 -11.95
N TRP A 69 9.51 9.28 -11.12
CA TRP A 69 9.68 7.85 -11.28
C TRP A 69 9.02 7.16 -10.09
N PHE A 70 8.23 6.12 -10.35
CA PHE A 70 7.77 5.22 -9.31
C PHE A 70 8.29 3.83 -9.58
N THR A 71 8.96 3.25 -8.59
CA THR A 71 9.44 1.87 -8.66
C THR A 71 8.58 1.01 -7.76
N LEU A 72 7.96 -0.02 -8.32
CA LEU A 72 7.30 -1.11 -7.60
C LEU A 72 8.22 -2.32 -7.64
N SER A 73 8.54 -2.88 -6.47
CA SER A 73 9.31 -4.11 -6.35
C SER A 73 8.45 -5.19 -5.68
N LEU A 74 8.34 -6.32 -6.36
CA LEU A 74 7.60 -7.51 -5.96
C LEU A 74 8.59 -8.65 -5.76
N PHE A 75 8.74 -9.13 -4.53
CA PHE A 75 9.63 -10.23 -4.19
C PHE A 75 8.94 -11.58 -4.37
N ASN A 76 9.71 -12.61 -4.71
CA ASN A 76 9.19 -13.96 -4.95
C ASN A 76 8.06 -13.96 -6.00
N VAL A 77 8.16 -13.08 -7.00
CA VAL A 77 7.22 -12.98 -8.10
C VAL A 77 7.93 -13.22 -9.43
N SER A 78 7.31 -13.97 -10.33
CA SER A 78 7.75 -14.12 -11.72
C SER A 78 6.77 -13.44 -12.68
N LEU A 79 7.30 -12.94 -13.79
CA LEU A 79 6.51 -12.44 -14.90
C LEU A 79 6.61 -13.44 -16.07
N PRO A 80 5.51 -14.07 -16.51
CA PRO A 80 5.57 -15.07 -17.58
C PRO A 80 5.95 -14.48 -18.94
N SER A 81 5.62 -13.20 -19.21
CA SER A 81 6.10 -12.48 -20.39
C SER A 81 6.12 -10.97 -20.18
N SER A 82 7.17 -10.31 -20.68
CA SER A 82 7.31 -8.85 -20.65
C SER A 82 6.25 -8.10 -21.46
N ASP A 83 5.57 -8.78 -22.37
CA ASP A 83 4.58 -8.18 -23.26
C ASP A 83 3.30 -7.76 -22.52
N ILE A 84 3.06 -8.31 -21.33
CA ILE A 84 1.94 -7.94 -20.46
C ILE A 84 1.98 -6.45 -20.08
N VAL A 85 3.17 -5.85 -20.06
CA VAL A 85 3.42 -4.45 -19.68
C VAL A 85 3.59 -3.54 -20.89
N LYS A 86 3.53 -4.05 -22.13
CA LYS A 86 3.66 -3.22 -23.33
C LYS A 86 2.29 -2.86 -23.88
N LYS A 87 1.73 -1.76 -23.39
CA LYS A 87 0.50 -1.14 -23.90
C LYS A 87 0.79 0.31 -24.28
N GLU A 88 -0.03 0.88 -25.15
CA GLU A 88 -0.02 2.33 -25.39
C GLU A 88 -0.65 3.03 -24.18
N TYR A 89 0.03 4.05 -23.67
CA TYR A 89 -0.39 4.80 -22.49
C TYR A 89 -0.81 6.21 -22.86
N SER A 90 -1.85 6.69 -22.18
CA SER A 90 -2.23 8.10 -22.27
C SER A 90 -1.32 8.96 -21.41
N TYR A 91 -0.96 10.14 -21.92
CA TYR A 91 -0.31 11.18 -21.14
C TYR A 91 -1.13 11.49 -19.87
N PRO A 92 -0.52 11.65 -18.67
CA PRO A 92 0.88 11.98 -18.40
C PRO A 92 1.85 10.81 -18.20
N LEU A 93 1.40 9.56 -18.31
CA LEU A 93 2.26 8.38 -18.21
C LEU A 93 3.08 8.23 -19.50
N LEU A 94 4.41 8.20 -19.39
CA LEU A 94 5.33 8.17 -20.52
C LEU A 94 5.76 6.76 -20.87
N SER A 95 6.16 5.97 -19.86
CA SER A 95 6.57 4.59 -20.03
C SER A 95 6.34 3.77 -18.78
N VAL A 96 6.20 2.45 -18.99
CA VAL A 96 6.21 1.45 -17.93
C VAL A 96 7.17 0.36 -18.37
N ASP A 97 8.22 0.17 -17.57
CA ASP A 97 9.27 -0.81 -17.83
C ASP A 97 9.26 -1.89 -16.75
N ALA A 98 9.52 -3.12 -17.14
CA ALA A 98 9.42 -4.28 -16.25
C ALA A 98 10.69 -5.13 -16.40
N ALA A 99 11.36 -5.42 -15.29
CA ALA A 99 12.59 -6.19 -15.27
C ALA A 99 12.60 -7.17 -14.08
N GLU A 100 13.07 -8.40 -14.33
CA GLU A 100 13.30 -9.38 -13.28
C GLU A 100 14.75 -9.27 -12.80
N THR A 101 14.97 -9.34 -11.49
CA THR A 101 16.28 -9.26 -10.84
C THR A 101 16.29 -10.16 -9.61
N ASP A 102 17.15 -11.19 -9.62
CA ASP A 102 17.45 -12.07 -8.48
C ASP A 102 16.21 -12.51 -7.66
N GLY A 103 15.17 -13.00 -8.35
CA GLY A 103 13.93 -13.49 -7.70
C GLY A 103 12.95 -12.40 -7.27
N SER A 104 13.21 -11.16 -7.66
CA SER A 104 12.29 -10.04 -7.54
C SER A 104 11.93 -9.48 -8.92
N MET A 105 10.70 -9.00 -9.05
CA MET A 105 10.21 -8.30 -10.22
C MET A 105 10.15 -6.81 -9.90
N GLN A 106 10.77 -5.99 -10.73
CA GLN A 106 10.69 -4.53 -10.63
C GLN A 106 9.88 -3.98 -11.80
N ILE A 107 8.93 -3.11 -11.48
CA ILE A 107 8.11 -2.38 -12.45
C ILE A 107 8.33 -0.90 -12.19
N ILE A 108 8.77 -0.19 -13.22
CA ILE A 108 9.16 1.21 -13.17
C ILE A 108 8.19 2.01 -14.02
N PHE A 109 7.55 2.99 -13.40
CA PHE A 109 6.63 3.92 -14.05
C PHE A 109 7.33 5.27 -14.19
N HIS A 110 7.36 5.79 -15.40
CA HIS A 110 7.91 7.11 -15.69
C HIS A 110 6.80 8.05 -16.14
N THR A 111 6.65 9.16 -15.41
CA THR A 111 5.57 10.12 -15.65
C THR A 111 6.13 11.48 -16.02
N ALA A 112 5.36 12.24 -16.82
CA ALA A 112 5.69 13.62 -17.17
C ALA A 112 5.42 14.59 -16.02
N ARG A 113 4.42 14.27 -15.18
CA ARG A 113 4.07 15.03 -13.97
C ARG A 113 4.77 14.44 -12.76
N ASN A 114 5.03 15.29 -11.77
CA ASN A 114 5.53 14.86 -10.47
C ASN A 114 4.46 14.03 -9.75
N LEU A 115 4.88 12.96 -9.11
CA LEU A 115 4.10 12.12 -8.22
C LEU A 115 4.17 12.70 -6.80
N ASP A 116 3.01 12.88 -6.19
CA ASP A 116 2.90 13.40 -4.82
C ASP A 116 2.77 12.26 -3.82
N SER A 117 1.95 11.27 -4.14
CA SER A 117 1.71 10.13 -3.26
C SER A 117 1.42 8.86 -4.05
N TYR A 118 1.59 7.73 -3.39
CA TYR A 118 1.21 6.42 -3.90
C TYR A 118 0.52 5.60 -2.82
N GLN A 119 -0.30 4.64 -3.25
CA GLN A 119 -0.96 3.68 -2.38
C GLN A 119 -0.80 2.28 -2.95
N LEU A 120 -0.51 1.32 -2.06
CA LEU A 120 -0.41 -0.11 -2.39
C LEU A 120 -1.48 -0.84 -1.59
N ILE A 121 -2.57 -1.21 -2.25
CA ILE A 121 -3.74 -1.82 -1.64
C ILE A 121 -3.77 -3.30 -2.00
N ARG A 122 -3.70 -4.14 -0.97
CA ARG A 122 -3.75 -5.59 -1.09
C ARG A 122 -4.79 -6.15 -0.11
N HIS A 123 -5.56 -7.12 -0.56
CA HIS A 123 -6.39 -7.94 0.33
C HIS A 123 -5.62 -9.16 0.82
N ALA A 124 -5.64 -9.45 2.13
CA ALA A 124 -4.84 -10.51 2.73
C ALA A 124 -5.10 -11.92 2.17
N LYS A 125 -6.30 -12.17 1.66
CA LYS A 125 -6.68 -13.43 0.97
C LYS A 125 -6.90 -13.23 -0.53
N GLY A 126 -6.74 -12.00 -1.02
CA GLY A 126 -6.91 -11.67 -2.42
C GLY A 126 -5.65 -11.99 -3.21
N LYS A 127 -5.83 -12.12 -4.52
CA LYS A 127 -4.74 -12.29 -5.49
C LYS A 127 -4.51 -11.01 -6.30
N ASN A 128 -5.03 -9.90 -5.80
CA ASN A 128 -5.03 -8.63 -6.50
C ASN A 128 -4.21 -7.62 -5.69
N LEU A 129 -3.34 -6.89 -6.37
CA LEU A 129 -2.65 -5.72 -5.88
C LEU A 129 -3.12 -4.53 -6.71
N LEU A 130 -3.65 -3.53 -6.02
CA LEU A 130 -4.02 -2.25 -6.60
C LEU A 130 -2.94 -1.23 -6.24
N VAL A 131 -2.37 -0.60 -7.24
CA VAL A 131 -1.39 0.48 -7.10
C VAL A 131 -2.02 1.76 -7.61
N VAL A 132 -2.07 2.77 -6.76
CA VAL A 132 -2.61 4.09 -7.12
C VAL A 132 -1.48 5.10 -7.00
N LEU A 133 -1.19 5.81 -8.09
CA LEU A 133 -0.21 6.89 -8.16
C LEU A 133 -0.96 8.21 -8.35
N ASN A 134 -0.76 9.18 -7.46
CA ASN A 134 -1.39 10.48 -7.57
C ASN A 134 -0.38 11.51 -8.08
N TYR A 135 -0.78 12.28 -9.09
CA TYR A 135 0.03 13.42 -9.51
C TYR A 135 -0.06 14.56 -8.50
N GLY A 136 1.07 15.23 -8.29
CA GLY A 136 1.12 16.49 -7.58
C GLY A 136 0.43 17.58 -8.38
N LYS A 137 -0.09 18.57 -7.66
CA LYS A 137 -0.60 19.79 -8.29
C LYS A 137 0.59 20.61 -8.77
N ASP A 138 0.75 20.73 -10.08
CA ASP A 138 1.73 21.65 -10.65
C ASP A 138 1.28 23.09 -10.38
N LYS A 139 2.23 23.98 -10.06
CA LYS A 139 1.97 25.43 -9.89
C LYS A 139 1.33 26.08 -11.13
N ALA A 140 1.38 25.42 -12.28
CA ALA A 140 0.73 25.86 -13.51
C ALA A 140 -0.81 25.63 -13.50
N ASP A 141 -1.30 24.60 -12.81
CA ASP A 141 -2.74 24.33 -12.65
C ASP A 141 -3.41 25.31 -11.66
N GLU A 142 -2.64 26.05 -10.87
CA GLU A 142 -3.17 27.15 -10.04
C GLU A 142 -3.62 28.38 -10.86
N THR A 143 -3.30 28.45 -12.17
CA THR A 143 -3.56 29.65 -12.98
C THR A 143 -4.82 29.56 -13.85
N LEU A 144 -5.54 28.43 -13.90
CA LEU A 144 -6.69 28.27 -14.81
C LEU A 144 -8.07 28.07 -14.17
N GLU A 145 -8.19 28.00 -12.85
CA GLU A 145 -9.50 28.08 -12.21
C GLU A 145 -9.71 29.44 -11.55
N LYS A 146 -10.01 30.44 -12.38
CA LYS A 146 -10.75 31.61 -11.93
C LYS A 146 -12.12 31.14 -11.43
N GLY A 147 -12.16 30.90 -10.12
CA GLY A 147 -13.32 30.68 -9.26
C GLY A 147 -14.65 30.43 -9.96
N GLU A 148 -15.00 29.16 -10.12
CA GLU A 148 -16.38 28.75 -9.93
C GLU A 148 -16.43 27.91 -8.65
N LEU A 149 -17.31 28.30 -7.74
CA LEU A 149 -17.47 27.63 -6.45
C LEU A 149 -17.92 26.19 -6.69
N VAL A 150 -16.99 25.25 -6.73
CA VAL A 150 -17.33 23.83 -6.69
C VAL A 150 -17.87 23.55 -5.28
N GLN A 151 -19.19 23.54 -5.15
CA GLN A 151 -19.86 22.94 -4.00
C GLN A 151 -19.54 21.45 -4.02
N SER A 152 -18.55 21.06 -3.22
CA SER A 152 -18.31 19.65 -2.90
C SER A 152 -19.54 19.09 -2.20
N PHE A 153 -20.29 18.23 -2.87
CA PHE A 153 -21.23 17.34 -2.19
C PHE A 153 -20.46 16.11 -1.72
N ILE A 154 -20.67 15.74 -0.46
CA ILE A 154 -20.18 14.48 0.08
C ILE A 154 -21.11 13.39 -0.44
N VAL A 155 -20.60 12.48 -1.27
CA VAL A 155 -21.28 11.22 -1.55
C VAL A 155 -20.97 10.30 -0.37
N GLU A 156 -21.92 10.17 0.55
CA GLU A 156 -21.86 9.09 1.54
C GLU A 156 -22.18 7.78 0.80
N GLU A 157 -21.23 6.84 0.82
CA GLU A 157 -21.50 5.46 0.40
C GLU A 157 -22.68 4.91 1.22
N LEU A 158 -23.64 4.31 0.50
CA LEU A 158 -24.80 3.63 1.07
C LEU A 158 -24.33 2.50 1.99
N PRO A 159 -24.68 2.49 3.29
CA PRO A 159 -24.42 1.33 4.12
C PRO A 159 -25.45 0.23 3.83
N ASP A 160 -24.95 -0.96 3.50
CA ASP A 160 -25.70 -2.24 3.47
C ASP A 160 -26.13 -2.67 4.89
N THR A 161 -26.79 -1.81 5.66
CA THR A 161 -27.56 -2.21 6.85
C THR A 161 -28.52 -1.10 7.24
N PHE A 162 -29.80 -1.25 6.86
CA PHE A 162 -30.84 -0.23 7.01
C PHE A 162 -31.21 0.09 8.48
N ASP A 163 -30.69 -0.64 9.47
CA ASP A 163 -31.03 -0.43 10.88
C ASP A 163 -29.99 0.36 11.69
N VAL A 164 -28.73 0.49 11.23
CA VAL A 164 -27.68 1.20 11.99
C VAL A 164 -27.68 2.71 11.72
N MET A 165 -28.37 3.18 10.67
CA MET A 165 -28.44 4.61 10.33
C MET A 165 -29.43 5.42 11.16
N LYS A 166 -30.43 4.79 11.80
CA LYS A 166 -31.52 5.52 12.47
C LYS A 166 -31.07 6.33 13.70
N ASP A 167 -29.97 5.92 14.31
CA ASP A 167 -29.40 6.59 15.49
C ASP A 167 -28.25 7.54 15.17
N ARG A 168 -27.64 7.41 13.98
CA ARG A 168 -26.49 8.26 13.58
C ARG A 168 -26.88 9.64 13.06
N TRP A 169 -28.13 9.81 12.61
CA TRP A 169 -28.63 11.05 12.00
C TRP A 169 -29.63 11.83 12.88
N ARG A 170 -29.82 11.45 14.15
CA ARG A 170 -30.59 12.28 15.07
C ARG A 170 -29.75 13.48 15.50
N HIS A 171 -30.27 14.67 15.28
CA HIS A 171 -29.69 15.87 15.88
C HIS A 171 -29.76 15.72 17.41
N PRO A 172 -28.67 16.03 18.14
CA PRO A 172 -28.66 15.91 19.59
C PRO A 172 -29.78 16.80 20.15
N SER A 173 -30.62 16.20 21.00
CA SER A 173 -31.81 16.87 21.53
C SER A 173 -31.48 17.90 22.61
N SER A 174 -30.23 17.90 23.08
CA SER A 174 -29.72 18.74 24.14
C SER A 174 -28.24 19.10 23.93
N TRP A 175 -27.86 20.31 24.31
CA TRP A 175 -26.48 20.81 24.28
C TRP A 175 -25.50 19.97 25.12
N LYS A 176 -26.02 19.14 26.03
CA LYS A 176 -25.24 18.22 26.86
C LYS A 176 -24.81 16.96 26.10
N GLU A 177 -25.61 16.45 25.15
CA GLU A 177 -25.28 15.30 24.28
C GLU A 177 -24.23 15.68 23.22
N ALA A 178 -24.30 16.88 22.65
CA ALA A 178 -23.35 17.35 21.63
C ALA A 178 -21.90 17.49 22.14
N ARG A 179 -21.74 17.72 23.45
CA ARG A 179 -20.43 17.89 24.10
C ARG A 179 -19.66 16.58 24.28
N GLU A 180 -20.29 15.42 24.11
CA GLU A 180 -19.63 14.15 24.42
C GLU A 180 -18.57 13.72 23.39
N ARG A 181 -18.50 14.28 22.17
CA ARG A 181 -17.56 13.79 21.14
C ARG A 181 -16.96 14.82 20.19
N SER A 182 -16.20 15.77 20.71
CA SER A 182 -15.17 16.44 19.90
C SER A 182 -13.90 16.66 20.73
N SER A 183 -12.91 15.77 20.54
CA SER A 183 -11.59 15.91 21.16
C SER A 183 -10.57 16.22 20.06
N ILE A 184 -9.85 17.33 20.21
CA ILE A 184 -8.67 17.64 19.41
C ILE A 184 -7.44 17.21 20.20
N ARG A 185 -6.57 16.40 19.60
CA ARG A 185 -5.25 16.05 20.15
C ARG A 185 -4.19 16.88 19.41
N ILE A 186 -3.39 17.63 20.17
CA ILE A 186 -2.29 18.44 19.65
C ILE A 186 -0.99 17.77 20.06
N LEU A 187 -0.14 17.43 19.09
CA LEU A 187 1.24 16.99 19.33
C LEU A 187 2.13 18.23 19.17
N CYS A 188 2.80 18.64 20.24
CA CYS A 188 3.64 19.82 20.24
C CYS A 188 4.87 19.56 21.12
N ASP A 189 6.06 19.70 20.55
CA ASP A 189 7.33 19.52 21.28
C ASP A 189 7.74 20.78 22.06
N THR A 190 7.03 21.88 21.86
CA THR A 190 7.30 23.18 22.48
C THR A 190 6.41 23.39 23.70
N LYS A 191 7.05 23.61 24.86
CA LYS A 191 6.35 23.87 26.13
C LYS A 191 5.72 25.27 26.14
N ASP A 192 4.62 25.39 26.89
CA ASP A 192 3.93 26.65 27.19
C ASP A 192 3.35 27.42 26.01
N LEU A 193 3.13 26.74 24.88
CA LEU A 193 2.51 27.35 23.70
C LEU A 193 1.01 27.61 23.97
N PRO A 194 0.54 28.87 23.88
CA PRO A 194 -0.86 29.18 24.13
C PRO A 194 -1.77 28.62 23.03
N ILE A 195 -2.80 27.89 23.42
CA ILE A 195 -3.76 27.25 22.52
C ILE A 195 -5.03 28.11 22.48
N TYR A 196 -5.43 28.47 21.26
CA TYR A 196 -6.64 29.24 21.01
C TYR A 196 -7.64 28.41 20.21
N VAL A 197 -8.90 28.47 20.62
CA VAL A 197 -10.05 27.92 19.87
C VAL A 197 -11.08 29.03 19.79
N ASP A 198 -11.55 29.35 18.59
CA ASP A 198 -12.49 30.47 18.31
C ASP A 198 -12.04 31.80 18.92
N ASN A 199 -10.77 32.14 18.73
CA ASN A 199 -10.12 33.34 19.26
C ASN A 199 -10.17 33.50 20.80
N LYS A 200 -10.45 32.42 21.54
CA LYS A 200 -10.39 32.37 23.00
C LYS A 200 -9.25 31.47 23.46
N LEU A 201 -8.49 31.94 24.45
CA LEU A 201 -7.43 31.14 25.09
C LEU A 201 -8.07 29.99 25.86
N VAL A 202 -7.75 28.75 25.49
CA VAL A 202 -8.31 27.54 26.12
C VAL A 202 -7.30 26.77 26.96
N GLY A 203 -6.00 27.06 26.81
CA GLY A 203 -4.96 26.42 27.60
C GLY A 203 -3.57 26.69 27.06
N LYS A 204 -2.59 25.96 27.60
CA LYS A 204 -1.22 25.91 27.07
C LYS A 204 -0.82 24.46 26.84
N SER A 205 0.11 24.21 25.92
CA SER A 205 0.64 22.86 25.71
C SER A 205 1.25 22.30 27.01
N PRO A 206 0.80 21.12 27.48
CA PRO A 206 1.48 20.41 28.55
C PRO A 206 2.69 19.69 27.98
N LEU A 207 3.65 19.44 28.86
CA LEU A 207 4.89 18.71 28.61
C LEU A 207 4.68 17.34 27.95
#